data_AF-A0AAD4U3U6-F1
#
_entry.id   AF-A0AAD4U3U6-F1
#
_cell.length_a   1.000
_cell.length_b   1.000
_cell.length_c   1.000
_cell.angle_alpha   90.00
_cell.angle_beta   90.00
_cell.angle_gamma   90.00
#
_symmetry.space_group_name_H-M   'P 1'
#
loop_
_entity.id
_entity.type
_entity.pdbx_description
1 polymer ?
#
loop_
_entity_poly.entity_id
_entity_poly.type
_entity_poly.pdbx_seq_one_letter_code
_entity_poly.pdbx_strand_id
1 'polypeptide(L)' 'MATCIKAVKEQVTELSNEECNLLSVAYKNVVRGRRSAWRVISSIEQKTDTLDKKLELIKDYREKVES' A
#
# COMPACT_ATOMS: atom_id res chain seq x y z
N MET A 1 1.23 -9.53 1.67
CA MET A 1 -0.24 -9.37 1.84
C MET A 1 -1.06 -10.11 0.80
N ALA A 2 -0.74 -10.02 -0.50
CA ALA A 2 -1.40 -10.86 -1.52
C ALA A 2 -1.27 -12.37 -1.22
N THR A 3 -0.12 -12.80 -0.70
CA THR A 3 0.14 -14.16 -0.20
C THR A 3 -0.77 -14.55 0.98
N CYS A 4 -1.01 -13.65 1.92
CA CYS A 4 -1.90 -13.88 3.06
C CYS A 4 -3.36 -14.06 2.62
N ILE A 5 -3.83 -13.24 1.66
CA ILE A 5 -5.19 -13.36 1.11
C ILE A 5 -5.33 -14.68 0.34
N LYS A 6 -4.29 -15.09 -0.38
CA LYS A 6 -4.25 -16.39 -1.07
C LYS A 6 -4.32 -17.56 -0.08
N ALA A 7 -3.53 -17.50 1.00
CA ALA A 7 -3.52 -18.52 2.05
C ALA A 7 -4.84 -18.60 2.84
N VAL A 8 -5.52 -17.47 3.07
CA VAL A 8 -6.87 -17.44 3.68
C VAL A 8 -7.90 -18.04 2.73
N LYS A 9 -7.77 -17.80 1.43
CA LYS A 9 -8.65 -18.39 0.41
C LYS A 9 -8.41 -19.89 0.22
N GLU A 10 -7.19 -20.38 0.45
CA GLU A 10 -6.84 -21.80 0.37
C GLU A 10 -7.18 -22.58 1.65
N GLN A 11 -7.18 -21.93 2.82
CA GLN A 11 -7.56 -22.55 4.10
C GLN A 11 -9.07 -22.59 4.35
N VAL A 12 -9.84 -21.71 3.70
CA VAL A 12 -11.29 -21.61 3.91
C VAL A 12 -11.97 -22.08 2.62
N THR A 13 -12.31 -23.37 2.59
CA THR A 13 -12.85 -24.06 1.41
C THR A 13 -14.15 -23.47 0.86
N GLU A 14 -14.89 -22.67 1.63
CA GLU A 14 -16.01 -21.86 1.15
C GLU A 14 -16.13 -20.57 2.00
N LEU A 15 -15.39 -19.51 1.65
CA LEU A 15 -15.65 -18.18 2.22
C LEU A 15 -17.06 -17.73 1.81
N SER A 16 -17.88 -17.35 2.79
CA SER A 16 -19.18 -16.74 2.52
C SER A 16 -19.01 -15.42 1.74
N ASN A 17 -20.04 -15.01 1.00
CA ASN A 17 -20.06 -13.73 0.30
C ASN A 17 -19.76 -12.55 1.24
N GLU A 18 -20.26 -12.57 2.48
CA GLU A 18 -19.95 -11.58 3.51
C GLU A 18 -18.45 -11.53 3.85
N GLU A 19 -17.80 -12.68 4.03
CA GLU A 19 -16.39 -12.76 4.43
C GLU A 19 -15.47 -12.32 3.27
N CYS A 20 -15.80 -12.70 2.04
CA CYS A 20 -15.12 -12.21 0.84
C CYS A 20 -15.25 -10.69 0.69
N ASN A 21 -16.42 -10.13 1.00
CA ASN A 21 -16.64 -8.69 0.95
C ASN A 21 -15.82 -7.97 2.03
N LEU A 22 -15.81 -8.47 3.27
CA LEU A 22 -14.98 -7.96 4.36
C LEU A 22 -13.49 -7.98 4.02
N LEU A 23 -12.98 -9.10 3.50
CA LEU A 23 -11.60 -9.22 3.00
C LEU A 23 -11.31 -8.21 1.89
N SER A 24 -12.24 -8.03 0.95
CA SER A 24 -12.11 -7.07 -0.14
C SER A 24 -12.08 -5.63 0.35
N VAL A 25 -12.91 -5.27 1.33
CA VAL A 25 -12.94 -3.94 1.94
C VAL A 25 -11.64 -3.67 2.70
N ALA A 26 -11.20 -4.62 3.53
CA ALA A 26 -9.94 -4.52 4.26
C ALA A 26 -8.75 -4.33 3.30
N TYR A 27 -8.68 -5.15 2.23
CA TYR A 27 -7.65 -5.03 1.21
C TYR A 27 -7.68 -3.67 0.50
N LYS A 28 -8.87 -3.23 0.05
CA LYS A 28 -9.04 -1.93 -0.61
C LYS A 28 -8.61 -0.78 0.29
N ASN A 29 -8.88 -0.85 1.58
CA ASN A 29 -8.49 0.20 2.54
C ASN A 29 -6.98 0.26 2.73
N VAL A 30 -6.30 -0.89 2.90
CA VAL A 30 -4.84 -0.94 3.01
C VAL A 30 -4.17 -0.37 1.75
N VAL A 31 -4.62 -0.81 0.57
CA VAL A 31 -4.07 -0.33 -0.71
C VAL A 31 -4.41 1.14 -0.96
N ARG A 32 -5.59 1.62 -0.53
CA ARG A 32 -5.97 3.03 -0.60
C ARG A 32 -5.07 3.89 0.30
N GLY A 33 -4.76 3.43 1.50
CA GLY A 33 -3.81 4.08 2.41
C GLY A 33 -2.42 4.22 1.79
N ARG A 34 -1.86 3.12 1.27
CA ARG A 34 -0.56 3.13 0.59
C ARG A 34 -0.54 4.08 -0.61
N ARG A 35 -1.56 4.05 -1.48
CA ARG A 35 -1.67 4.98 -2.63
C ARG A 35 -1.84 6.45 -2.22
N SER A 36 -2.48 6.71 -1.08
CA SER A 36 -2.61 8.07 -0.56
C SER A 36 -1.26 8.57 -0.06
N ALA A 37 -0.54 7.78 0.73
CA ALA A 37 0.80 8.09 1.21
C ALA A 37 1.76 8.32 0.04
N TRP A 38 1.75 7.42 -0.93
CA TRP A 38 2.57 7.53 -2.14
C TRP A 38 2.33 8.83 -2.91
N ARG A 39 1.07 9.24 -3.10
CA ARG A 39 0.74 10.51 -3.77
C ARG A 39 1.27 11.73 -3.01
N VAL A 40 1.17 11.72 -1.68
CA VAL A 40 1.70 12.80 -0.84
C VAL A 40 3.22 12.86 -0.96
N ILE A 41 3.90 11.73 -0.82
CA ILE A 41 5.35 11.63 -0.93
C ILE A 41 5.82 12.09 -2.32
N SER A 42 5.16 11.66 -3.39
CA SER A 42 5.50 12.08 -4.75
C SER A 42 5.30 13.58 -4.97
N SER A 43 4.25 14.18 -4.38
CA SER A 43 4.05 15.63 -4.43
C SER A 43 5.11 16.40 -3.64
N ILE A 44 5.60 15.86 -2.53
CA ILE A 44 6.70 16.44 -1.75
C ILE A 44 8.01 16.32 -2.54
N GLU A 45 8.27 15.18 -3.17
CA GLU A 45 9.44 14.96 -4.02
C GLU A 45 9.51 15.98 -5.15
N GLN A 46 8.39 16.20 -5.86
CA GLN A 46 8.30 17.21 -6.93
C GLN A 46 8.55 18.65 -6.47
N LYS A 47 8.28 18.96 -5.19
CA LYS A 47 8.47 20.30 -4.62
C LYS A 47 9.83 20.48 -3.96
N THR A 48 10.62 19.42 -3.82
CA THR A 48 11.92 19.47 -3.14
C THR A 48 13.02 19.67 -4.18
N ASP A 49 13.85 20.68 -3.98
CA ASP A 49 14.98 20.98 -4.90
C ASP A 49 16.01 19.86 -4.93
N THR A 50 16.59 19.63 -6.11
CA THR A 50 17.51 18.52 -6.45
C THR A 50 18.79 18.44 -5.62
N LEU A 51 19.14 19.51 -4.91
CA LEU A 51 20.34 19.62 -4.07
C LEU A 51 20.10 19.36 -2.58
N ASP A 52 18.85 19.15 -2.17
CA ASP A 52 18.51 18.99 -0.76
C ASP A 52 18.76 17.54 -0.32
N LYS A 53 19.50 17.33 0.79
CA LYS A 53 19.72 16.00 1.40
C LYS A 53 18.40 15.30 1.76
N LYS A 54 17.32 16.07 1.86
CA LYS A 54 15.96 15.56 2.06
C LYS A 54 15.45 14.73 0.89
N LEU A 55 15.95 14.91 -0.34
CA LEU A 55 15.53 14.10 -1.49
C LEU A 55 15.91 12.63 -1.36
N GLU A 56 17.10 12.33 -0.84
CA GLU A 56 17.50 10.93 -0.59
C GLU A 56 16.55 10.27 0.43
N LEU A 57 16.24 10.98 1.52
CA LEU A 57 15.26 10.52 2.51
C LEU A 57 13.87 10.31 1.90
N ILE A 58 13.41 11.22 1.04
CA ILE A 58 12.10 11.12 0.37
C ILE A 58 12.06 9.92 -0.58
N LYS A 59 13.14 9.66 -1.32
CA LYS A 59 13.27 8.49 -2.21
C LYS A 59 13.26 7.18 -1.43
N ASP A 60 14.03 7.08 -0.34
CA ASP A 60 14.03 5.93 0.55
C ASP A 60 12.63 5.66 1.13
N TYR A 61 11.93 6.71 1.56
CA TYR A 61 10.56 6.59 2.06
C TYR A 61 9.57 6.17 0.98
N ARG A 62 9.78 6.60 -0.26
CA ARG A 62 8.95 6.20 -1.40
C ARG A 62 9.14 4.72 -1.72
N GLU A 63 10.38 4.25 -1.77
CA GLU A 63 10.71 2.83 -2.03
C GLU A 63 10.14 1.92 -0.93
N LYS A 64 10.19 2.35 0.33
CA LYS A 64 9.54 1.65 1.46
C LYS A 64 8.02 1.56 1.36
N VAL A 65 7.35 2.54 0.72
CA VAL A 65 5.89 2.53 0.51
C VAL A 65 5.49 1.69 -0.70
N GLU A 66 6.36 1.61 -1.70
CA GLU A 66 6.18 0.78 -2.90
C GLU A 66 6.44 -0.72 -2.62
N SER A 67 7.33 -1.05 -1.67
CA SER A 67 7.60 -2.43 -1.20
C SER A 67 6.46 -3.05 -0.36
#